data_AF-A0A524PYL6-F1
#
_entry.id   AF-A0A524PYL6-F1
#
_cell.length_a   1.000
_cell.length_b   1.000
_cell.length_c   1.000
_cell.angle_alpha   90.00
_cell.angle_beta   90.00
_cell.angle_gamma   90.00
#
_symmetry.space_group_name_H-M   'P 1'
#
loop_
_entity.id
_entity.type
_entity.pdbx_description
1 polymer ?
#
loop_
_entity_poly.entity_id
_entity_poly.type
_entity_poly.pdbx_seq_one_letter_code
_entity_poly.pdbx_strand_id
1 'polypeptide(L)'
;MFTIKWNGDSVTILDQRLLPGSEVYNTYRHYIDVADSIRNMEIRGAPAIGIAAAMGIALAAVQSKTAGADKFREELHAVCGVFAATRPTAVNLFASIARMKRIIDGGSDVAAMRQEL
;
A
#
# COMPACT_ATOMS: atom_id res chain seq x y z
N MET A 1 -3.03 19.13 -8.41
CA MET A 1 -3.09 18.59 -7.04
C MET A 1 -3.60 17.16 -7.10
N PHE A 2 -2.91 16.21 -6.45
CA PHE A 2 -3.35 14.82 -6.30
C PHE A 2 -3.16 14.39 -4.84
N THR A 3 -3.97 13.44 -4.37
CA THR A 3 -3.84 12.94 -2.98
C THR A 3 -2.72 11.92 -2.82
N ILE A 4 -2.60 11.02 -3.82
CA ILE A 4 -1.65 9.94 -3.85
C ILE A 4 -1.34 9.58 -5.30
N LYS A 5 -0.09 9.18 -5.58
CA LYS A 5 0.39 8.80 -6.91
C LYS A 5 1.34 7.61 -6.83
N TRP A 6 1.15 6.64 -7.72
CA TRP A 6 2.08 5.55 -7.97
C TRP A 6 3.14 5.95 -9.00
N ASN A 7 4.40 5.63 -8.72
CA ASN A 7 5.52 5.94 -9.61
C ASN A 7 6.24 4.68 -10.14
N GLY A 8 5.71 3.48 -9.89
CA GLY A 8 6.34 2.20 -10.26
C GLY A 8 7.23 1.60 -9.16
N ASP A 9 8.08 2.42 -8.54
CA ASP A 9 9.02 2.00 -7.49
C ASP A 9 8.85 2.77 -6.18
N SER A 10 7.83 3.62 -6.11
CA SER A 10 7.58 4.55 -5.01
C SER A 10 6.15 5.09 -5.04
N VAL A 11 5.71 5.63 -3.90
CA VAL A 11 4.39 6.24 -3.71
C VAL A 11 4.58 7.68 -3.25
N THR A 12 4.02 8.64 -3.97
CA THR A 12 4.00 10.04 -3.56
C THR A 12 2.65 10.38 -2.93
N ILE A 13 2.65 10.96 -1.73
CA ILE A 13 1.47 11.31 -0.94
C ILE A 13 1.50 12.81 -0.65
N LEU A 14 0.35 13.47 -0.78
CA LEU A 14 0.14 14.82 -0.30
C LEU A 14 -0.04 14.82 1.22
N ASP A 15 0.76 15.61 1.93
CA ASP A 15 0.63 15.77 3.37
C ASP A 15 -0.57 16.67 3.72
N GLN A 16 -1.70 16.02 3.99
CA GLN A 16 -2.95 16.71 4.30
C GLN A 16 -2.96 17.38 5.68
N ARG A 17 -1.96 17.15 6.53
CA ARG A 17 -1.83 17.80 7.86
C ARG A 17 -1.39 19.24 7.73
N LEU A 18 -0.68 19.55 6.65
CA LEU A 18 -0.09 20.88 6.41
C LEU A 18 -1.01 21.81 5.62
N LEU A 19 -2.13 21.29 5.09
CA LEU A 19 -3.13 22.10 4.40
C LEU A 19 -3.99 22.91 5.39
N PRO A 20 -4.40 24.14 5.03
CA PRO A 20 -4.11 24.85 3.78
C PRO A 20 -2.78 25.63 3.80
N GLY A 21 -1.99 25.55 4.87
CA GLY A 21 -0.80 26.38 5.07
C GLY A 21 0.34 26.08 4.08
N SER A 22 0.55 24.81 3.72
CA SER A 22 1.52 24.42 2.68
C SER A 22 1.10 23.15 1.95
N GLU A 23 1.38 23.11 0.66
CA GLU A 23 1.19 21.93 -0.20
C GLU A 23 2.52 21.18 -0.31
N VAL A 24 2.68 20.13 0.51
CA VAL A 24 3.91 19.31 0.58
C VAL A 24 3.62 17.88 0.13
N TYR A 25 4.50 17.34 -0.70
CA TYR A 25 4.41 15.96 -1.20
C TYR A 25 5.59 15.13 -0.71
N ASN A 26 5.32 14.04 -0.01
CA ASN A 26 6.34 13.09 0.45
C ASN A 26 6.36 11.87 -0.46
N THR A 27 7.55 11.39 -0.82
CA THR A 27 7.72 10.19 -1.67
C THR A 27 8.33 9.07 -0.85
N TYR A 28 7.61 7.96 -0.78
CA TYR A 28 7.98 6.78 -0.02
C TYR A 28 8.45 5.68 -0.94
N ARG A 29 9.63 5.13 -0.61
CA ARG A 29 10.21 3.99 -1.31
C ARG A 29 10.00 2.69 -0.56
N HIS A 30 9.62 2.69 0.71
CA HIS A 30 9.33 1.47 1.46
C HIS A 30 7.87 1.42 1.90
N TYR A 31 7.27 0.23 1.86
CA TYR A 31 5.87 0.06 2.23
C TYR A 31 5.59 0.43 3.70
N ILE A 32 6.59 0.31 4.57
CA ILE A 32 6.45 0.65 5.99
C ILE A 32 6.18 2.15 6.17
N ASP A 33 6.84 3.00 5.39
CA ASP A 33 6.64 4.44 5.43
C ASP A 33 5.26 4.83 4.87
N VAL A 34 4.77 4.10 3.86
CA VAL A 34 3.40 4.26 3.38
C VAL A 34 2.40 3.88 4.48
N ALA A 35 2.63 2.80 5.22
CA ALA A 35 1.80 2.42 6.35
C ALA A 35 1.82 3.49 7.46
N ASP A 36 2.99 4.09 7.74
CA ASP A 36 3.12 5.17 8.70
C ASP A 36 2.42 6.46 8.26
N SER A 37 2.41 6.78 6.96
CA SER A 37 1.65 7.92 6.44
C SER A 37 0.13 7.78 6.70
N ILE A 38 -0.40 6.55 6.69
CA ILE A 38 -1.79 6.25 7.05
C ILE A 38 -2.00 6.42 8.56
N ARG A 39 -1.10 5.88 9.40
CA ARG A 39 -1.18 5.97 10.87
C ARG A 39 -1.13 7.43 11.35
N ASN A 40 -0.21 8.20 10.77
CA ASN A 40 0.03 9.59 11.14
C ASN A 40 -0.97 10.57 10.51
N MET A 41 -1.97 10.06 9.79
CA MET A 41 -3.00 10.86 9.11
C MET A 41 -2.43 11.86 8.08
N GLU A 42 -1.26 11.57 7.53
CA GLU A 42 -0.72 12.30 6.39
C GLU A 42 -1.63 12.15 5.18
N ILE A 43 -2.08 10.91 4.94
CA ILE A 43 -3.19 10.60 4.04
C ILE A 43 -4.44 10.22 4.83
N ARG A 44 -5.56 10.84 4.47
CA ARG A 44 -6.87 10.58 5.08
C ARG A 44 -7.99 10.64 4.05
N GLY A 45 -9.18 10.19 4.48
CA GLY A 45 -10.34 9.94 3.63
C GLY A 45 -10.47 8.46 3.31
N ALA A 46 -11.67 7.90 3.49
CA ALA A 46 -11.88 6.45 3.43
C ALA A 46 -11.42 5.82 2.08
N PRO A 47 -11.71 6.40 0.91
CA PRO A 47 -11.18 5.89 -0.36
C PRO A 47 -9.66 6.01 -0.47
N ALA A 48 -9.07 7.14 -0.06
CA ALA A 48 -7.65 7.41 -0.18
C ALA A 48 -6.79 6.47 0.68
N ILE A 49 -7.25 6.14 1.89
CA ILE A 49 -6.59 5.18 2.77
C ILE A 49 -6.56 3.78 2.13
N GLY A 50 -7.67 3.36 1.50
CA GLY A 50 -7.73 2.09 0.78
C GLY A 50 -6.76 2.03 -0.40
N ILE A 51 -6.62 3.14 -1.15
CA ILE A 51 -5.66 3.24 -2.26
C ILE A 51 -4.21 3.22 -1.74
N ALA A 52 -3.92 3.93 -0.65
CA ALA A 52 -2.60 3.95 -0.03
C ALA A 52 -2.15 2.56 0.43
N ALA A 53 -3.05 1.80 1.04
CA ALA A 53 -2.75 0.43 1.44
C ALA A 53 -2.48 -0.49 0.24
N ALA A 54 -3.26 -0.39 -0.83
CA ALA A 54 -3.02 -1.15 -2.05
C ALA A 54 -1.65 -0.80 -2.66
N MET A 55 -1.34 0.49 -2.83
CA MET A 55 -0.06 0.93 -3.38
C MET A 55 1.12 0.53 -2.49
N GLY A 56 0.96 0.52 -1.17
CA GLY A 56 1.97 0.03 -0.25
C GLY A 56 2.21 -1.48 -0.35
N ILE A 57 1.16 -2.29 -0.53
CA ILE A 57 1.28 -3.73 -0.79
C ILE A 57 1.97 -3.98 -2.13
N ALA A 58 1.60 -3.25 -3.19
CA ALA A 58 2.25 -3.33 -4.49
C ALA A 58 3.74 -2.93 -4.41
N LEU A 59 4.07 -1.91 -3.61
CA LEU A 59 5.46 -1.52 -3.36
C LEU A 59 6.27 -2.65 -2.70
N ALA A 60 5.70 -3.36 -1.73
CA ALA A 60 6.35 -4.52 -1.14
C ALA A 60 6.57 -5.65 -2.17
N ALA A 61 5.61 -5.88 -3.07
CA ALA A 61 5.73 -6.86 -4.15
C ALA A 61 6.88 -6.52 -5.11
N VAL A 62 7.03 -5.25 -5.48
CA VAL A 62 8.15 -4.73 -6.30
C VAL A 62 9.49 -4.94 -5.57
N GLN A 63 9.52 -4.78 -4.26
CA GLN A 63 10.75 -4.86 -3.45
C GLN A 63 11.18 -6.26 -3.02
N SER A 64 10.26 -7.23 -2.99
CA SER A 64 10.58 -8.60 -2.59
C SER A 64 11.70 -9.18 -3.48
N LYS A 65 12.58 -9.97 -2.90
CA LYS A 65 13.68 -10.64 -3.62
C LYS A 65 13.44 -12.14 -3.77
N THR A 66 12.27 -12.60 -3.35
CA THR A 66 11.90 -14.01 -3.34
C THR A 66 11.54 -14.48 -4.75
N ALA A 67 12.05 -15.64 -5.15
CA ALA A 67 11.72 -16.28 -6.43
C ALA A 67 10.59 -17.33 -6.31
N GLY A 68 10.31 -17.83 -5.10
CA GLY A 68 9.29 -18.85 -4.87
C GLY A 68 7.91 -18.25 -4.60
N ALA A 69 6.89 -18.73 -5.30
CA ALA A 69 5.52 -18.24 -5.17
C ALA A 69 4.98 -18.32 -3.74
N ASP A 70 5.24 -19.42 -3.02
CA ASP A 70 4.72 -19.61 -1.66
C ASP A 70 5.32 -18.63 -0.65
N LYS A 71 6.65 -18.46 -0.69
CA LYS A 71 7.35 -17.47 0.15
C LYS A 71 6.92 -16.04 -0.19
N PHE A 72 6.66 -15.76 -1.47
CA PHE A 72 6.19 -14.45 -1.92
C PHE A 72 4.77 -14.17 -1.41
N ARG A 73 3.87 -15.16 -1.43
CA ARG A 73 2.55 -15.05 -0.80
C ARG A 73 2.65 -14.82 0.70
N GLU A 74 3.46 -15.59 1.40
CA GLU A 74 3.67 -15.45 2.84
C GLU A 74 4.13 -14.02 3.20
N GLU A 75 5.12 -13.50 2.47
CA GLU A 75 5.64 -12.14 2.62
C GLU A 75 4.53 -11.10 2.41
N LEU A 76 3.76 -11.19 1.32
CA LEU A 76 2.70 -10.22 1.04
C LEU A 76 1.50 -10.33 1.98
N HIS A 77 1.18 -11.52 2.50
CA HIS A 77 0.17 -11.66 3.56
C HIS A 77 0.61 -10.99 4.86
N ALA A 78 1.89 -11.08 5.22
CA ALA A 78 2.44 -10.35 6.36
C ALA A 78 2.33 -8.83 6.14
N VAL A 79 2.65 -8.33 4.94
CA VAL A 79 2.49 -6.92 4.56
C VAL A 79 1.02 -6.48 4.64
N CYS A 80 0.08 -7.30 4.17
CA CYS A 80 -1.35 -7.03 4.33
C CYS A 80 -1.74 -6.87 5.81
N GLY A 81 -1.15 -7.67 6.70
CA GLY A 81 -1.31 -7.54 8.15
C GLY A 81 -0.81 -6.20 8.70
N VAL A 82 0.36 -5.73 8.22
CA VAL A 82 0.91 -4.41 8.59
C VAL A 82 -0.07 -3.29 8.23
N PHE A 83 -0.63 -3.33 7.02
CA PHE A 83 -1.62 -2.33 6.58
C PHE A 83 -2.93 -2.43 7.34
N ALA A 84 -3.45 -3.62 7.61
CA ALA A 84 -4.67 -3.82 8.39
C ALA A 84 -4.56 -3.21 9.81
N ALA A 85 -3.36 -3.26 10.40
CA ALA A 85 -3.09 -2.69 11.72
C ALA A 85 -2.98 -1.16 11.74
N THR A 86 -2.88 -0.48 10.58
CA THR A 86 -2.74 0.98 10.54
C THR A 86 -3.98 1.70 11.09
N ARG A 87 -5.19 1.24 10.71
CA ARG A 87 -6.48 1.79 11.14
C ARG A 87 -7.56 0.69 11.21
N PRO A 88 -7.63 -0.07 12.32
CA PRO A 88 -8.43 -1.30 12.43
C PRO A 88 -9.95 -1.17 12.23
N THR A 89 -10.48 0.05 12.18
CA THR A 89 -11.92 0.33 11.98
C THR A 89 -12.25 0.86 10.58
N ALA A 90 -11.24 1.08 9.72
CA ALA A 90 -11.45 1.68 8.40
C ALA A 90 -11.98 0.63 7.39
N VAL A 91 -13.30 0.57 7.16
CA VAL A 91 -13.92 -0.43 6.27
C VAL A 91 -13.29 -0.46 4.86
N ASN A 92 -13.03 0.71 4.25
CA ASN A 92 -12.42 0.80 2.93
C ASN A 92 -10.97 0.29 2.89
N LEU A 93 -10.23 0.39 3.99
CA LEU A 93 -8.89 -0.21 4.11
C LEU A 93 -8.99 -1.73 3.95
N PHE A 94 -9.89 -2.37 4.69
CA PHE A 94 -10.08 -3.81 4.61
C PHE A 94 -10.64 -4.27 3.26
N ALA A 95 -11.52 -3.49 2.64
CA ALA A 95 -12.02 -3.79 1.29
C ALA A 95 -10.87 -3.82 0.26
N SER A 96 -9.96 -2.84 0.31
CA SER A 96 -8.75 -2.82 -0.53
C SER A 96 -7.81 -3.98 -0.22
N ILE A 97 -7.49 -4.24 1.06
CA ILE A 97 -6.63 -5.36 1.46
C ILE A 97 -7.21 -6.69 1.00
N ALA A 98 -8.52 -6.90 1.13
CA ALA A 98 -9.18 -8.12 0.67
C ALA A 98 -9.13 -8.29 -0.86
N ARG A 99 -9.07 -7.19 -1.62
CA ARG A 99 -8.82 -7.25 -3.07
C ARG A 99 -7.38 -7.66 -3.36
N MET A 100 -6.41 -7.09 -2.65
CA MET A 100 -5.00 -7.45 -2.82
C MET A 100 -4.74 -8.93 -2.49
N LYS A 101 -5.31 -9.43 -1.39
CA LYS A 101 -5.20 -10.85 -1.01
C LYS A 101 -5.72 -11.79 -2.10
N ARG A 102 -6.85 -11.47 -2.73
CA ARG A 102 -7.39 -12.28 -3.83
C ARG A 102 -6.44 -12.39 -5.03
N ILE A 103 -5.71 -11.32 -5.34
CA ILE A 103 -4.69 -11.32 -6.40
C ILE A 103 -3.50 -12.21 -5.99
N ILE A 104 -3.02 -12.03 -4.75
CA ILE A 104 -1.90 -12.80 -4.17
C ILE A 104 -2.23 -14.31 -4.15
N ASP A 105 -3.44 -14.67 -3.75
CA ASP A 105 -3.87 -16.07 -3.64
C ASP A 105 -4.16 -16.70 -5.01
N GLY A 106 -4.57 -15.90 -6.00
CA GLY A 106 -4.90 -16.35 -7.35
C GLY A 106 -3.71 -16.49 -8.31
N GLY A 107 -2.57 -15.84 -8.04
CA GLY A 107 -1.43 -15.85 -8.95
C GLY A 107 -0.70 -17.20 -9.04
N SER A 108 -0.32 -17.60 -10.26
CA SER A 108 0.43 -18.85 -10.51
C SER A 108 1.89 -18.77 -10.06
N ASP A 109 2.51 -17.61 -10.24
CA ASP A 109 3.93 -17.36 -9.95
C ASP A 109 4.16 -15.89 -9.54
N VAL A 110 5.41 -15.58 -9.15
CA VAL A 110 5.81 -14.25 -8.68
C VAL A 110 5.65 -13.17 -9.75
N ALA A 111 5.92 -13.50 -11.02
CA ALA A 111 5.84 -12.51 -12.10
C ALA A 111 4.38 -12.14 -12.39
N ALA A 112 3.48 -13.13 -12.44
CA ALA A 112 2.05 -12.91 -12.61
C ALA A 112 1.48 -12.07 -11.45
N MET A 113 1.80 -12.42 -10.20
CA MET A 113 1.34 -11.66 -9.04
C MET A 113 1.82 -10.19 -9.09
N ARG A 114 3.06 -9.93 -9.50
CA ARG A 114 3.60 -8.55 -9.60
C ARG A 114 2.95 -7.71 -10.68
N GLN A 115 2.49 -8.33 -11.77
CA GLN A 115 1.85 -7.58 -12.86
C GLN A 115 0.42 -7.16 -12.51
N GLU A 116 -0.25 -7.92 -11.66
CA GLU A 116 -1.63 -7.66 -11.24
C GLU A 116 -1.75 -6.73 -10.01
N LEU A 117 -0.66 -6.55 -9.24
CA LEU A 117 -0.58 -5.69 -8.06
C LEU A 117 -0.22 -4.24 -8.42
#